data_AF-A0A099T0Y9-F1
#
_entry.id   AF-A0A099T0Y9-F1
#
_cell.length_a   1.000
_cell.length_b   1.000
_cell.length_c   1.000
_cell.angle_alpha   90.00
_cell.angle_beta   90.00
_cell.angle_gamma   90.00
#
_symmetry.space_group_name_H-M   'P 1'
#
loop_
_entity.id
_entity.type
_entity.pdbx_description
1 polymer ?
#
loop_
_entity_poly.entity_id
_entity_poly.type
_entity_poly.pdbx_seq_one_letter_code
_entity_poly.pdbx_strand_id
1 'polypeptide(L)' 'MEQRKCSFCGEPLEPGTGLLFAKKDGSSYYFCSSKCKGNFDLGRLPRRTVWTEQGRIYLKKA' A
#
# COMPACT_ATOMS: atom_id res chain seq x y z
N MET A 1 1.87 20.88 -0.68
CA MET A 1 1.93 19.65 -1.50
C MET A 1 1.02 18.63 -0.87
N GLU A 2 0.20 17.95 -1.66
CA GLU A 2 -0.68 16.89 -1.16
C GLU A 2 0.16 15.64 -0.85
N GLN A 3 0.21 15.25 0.42
CA GLN A 3 0.97 14.07 0.85
C GLN A 3 0.10 12.82 0.67
N ARG A 4 0.45 11.98 -0.30
CA ARG A 4 -0.28 10.73 -0.58
C ARG A 4 0.19 9.63 0.35
N LYS A 5 -0.66 8.65 0.64
CA LYS A 5 -0.28 7.44 1.40
C LYS A 5 -0.17 6.23 0.49
N CYS A 6 0.80 5.36 0.77
CA CYS A 6 0.93 4.08 0.10
C CYS A 6 -0.30 3.22 0.40
N SER A 7 -0.99 2.78 -0.65
CA SER A 7 -2.19 1.97 -0.56
C SER A 7 -1.93 0.55 0.00
N PHE A 8 -0.67 0.13 0.11
CA PHE A 8 -0.29 -1.17 0.66
C PHE A 8 0.22 -1.08 2.10
N CYS A 9 1.31 -0.36 2.36
CA CYS A 9 1.91 -0.31 3.69
C CYS A 9 1.29 0.75 4.62
N GLY A 10 0.65 1.78 4.08
CA GLY A 10 0.09 2.91 4.84
C GLY A 10 1.06 4.07 5.08
N GLU A 11 2.34 3.91 4.74
CA GLU A 11 3.35 4.97 4.92
C GLU A 11 3.11 6.16 3.98
N PRO A 12 3.47 7.38 4.39
CA PRO A 12 3.43 8.55 3.52
C PRO A 12 4.37 8.36 2.33
N LEU A 13 3.93 8.80 1.16
CA LEU A 13 4.74 8.89 -0.06
C LEU A 13 5.43 10.25 -0.09
N GLU A 14 6.74 10.21 -0.24
CA GLU A 14 7.52 11.38 -0.59
C GLU A 14 7.18 11.85 -2.01
N PRO A 15 7.00 13.17 -2.22
CA PRO A 15 6.67 13.71 -3.53
C PRO A 15 7.75 13.36 -4.56
N GLY A 16 7.34 13.03 -5.78
CA GLY A 16 8.25 12.59 -6.84
C GLY A 16 8.80 11.16 -6.68
N THR A 17 8.35 10.41 -5.66
CA THR A 17 8.76 9.03 -5.40
C THR A 17 7.58 8.06 -5.51
N GLY A 18 7.88 6.79 -5.74
CA GLY A 18 6.90 5.71 -5.76
C GLY A 18 6.34 5.40 -7.15
N LEU A 19 5.24 4.66 -7.17
CA LEU A 19 4.57 4.21 -8.39
C LEU A 19 3.06 4.39 -8.27
N LEU A 20 2.45 4.93 -9.32
CA LEU A 20 1.01 4.90 -9.54
C LEU A 20 0.66 3.65 -10.37
N PHE A 21 -0.19 2.79 -9.82
CA PHE A 21 -0.74 1.62 -10.50
C PHE A 21 -2.23 1.83 -10.77
N ALA A 22 -2.59 1.98 -12.03
CA ALA A 22 -3.98 2.06 -12.47
C ALA A 22 -4.52 0.66 -12.77
N LYS A 23 -5.59 0.26 -12.08
CA LYS A 23 -6.30 -0.99 -12.36
C LYS A 23 -7.27 -0.83 -13.53
N LYS A 24 -7.64 -1.97 -14.12
CA LYS A 24 -8.65 -2.05 -15.19
C LYS A 24 -10.05 -1.55 -14.79
N ASP A 25 -10.36 -1.59 -13.49
CA ASP A 25 -11.62 -1.09 -12.93
C ASP A 25 -11.64 0.44 -12.74
N GLY A 26 -10.56 1.13 -13.13
CA GLY A 26 -10.41 2.58 -12.98
C GLY A 26 -9.87 3.02 -11.62
N SER A 27 -9.66 2.10 -10.67
CA SER A 27 -9.09 2.44 -9.37
C SER A 27 -7.56 2.62 -9.44
N SER A 28 -7.06 3.62 -8.73
CA SER A 28 -5.64 3.92 -8.64
C SER A 28 -5.05 3.48 -7.30
N TYR A 29 -3.93 2.77 -7.33
CA TYR A 29 -3.13 2.42 -6.16
C TYR A 29 -1.80 3.17 -6.19
N TYR A 30 -1.36 3.65 -5.04
CA TYR A 30 -0.04 4.24 -4.87
C TYR A 30 0.86 3.29 -4.09
N PHE A 31 2.06 3.06 -4.59
CA PHE A 31 3.05 2.21 -3.93
C PHE A 31 4.32 3.02 -3.62
N CYS A 32 4.78 2.97 -2.37
CA CYS A 32 6.02 3.63 -1.95
C CYS A 32 7.29 2.95 -2.50
N SER A 33 7.23 1.65 -2.78
CA SER A 33 8.39 0.86 -3.17
C SER A 33 8.03 -0.42 -3.94
N SER A 34 9.01 -1.01 -4.61
CA SER A 34 8.89 -2.31 -5.28
C SER A 34 8.49 -3.44 -4.33
N LYS A 35 8.82 -3.33 -3.03
CA LYS A 35 8.36 -4.27 -1.99
C LYS A 35 6.83 -4.30 -1.91
N CYS A 36 6.20 -3.12 -1.86
CA CYS A 36 4.74 -3.01 -1.79
C CYS A 36 4.07 -3.51 -3.06
N LYS A 37 4.60 -3.14 -4.23
CA LYS A 37 4.11 -3.63 -5.52
C LYS A 37 4.24 -5.15 -5.62
N GLY A 38 5.39 -5.73 -5.28
CA GLY A 38 5.62 -7.17 -5.35
C GLY A 38 4.69 -7.96 -4.41
N ASN A 39 4.44 -7.46 -3.19
CA ASN A 39 3.45 -8.10 -2.31
C ASN A 39 2.03 -8.03 -2.88
N PHE A 40 1.68 -6.91 -3.51
CA PHE A 40 0.40 -6.76 -4.19
C PHE A 40 0.27 -7.71 -5.39
N ASP A 41 1.31 -7.84 -6.21
CA ASP A 41 1.35 -8.75 -7.36
C ASP A 41 1.26 -10.23 -6.93
N LEU A 42 1.77 -10.57 -5.74
CA LEU A 42 1.61 -11.89 -5.10
C LEU A 42 0.20 -12.13 -4.53
N GLY A 43 -0.74 -11.20 -4.70
CA GLY A 43 -2.11 -11.31 -4.17
C GLY A 43 -2.21 -11.19 -2.65
N ARG A 44 -1.16 -10.69 -1.97
CA ARG A 44 -1.21 -10.48 -0.51
C ARG A 44 -2.09 -9.28 -0.21
N LEU A 45 -2.88 -9.41 0.86
CA LEU A 45 -3.73 -8.34 1.35
C LEU A 45 -3.02 -7.57 2.47
N PRO A 46 -3.05 -6.22 2.49
CA PRO A 46 -2.47 -5.42 3.57
C PRO A 46 -2.94 -5.87 4.96
N ARG A 47 -4.25 -6.08 5.14
CA ARG A 47 -4.84 -6.54 6.41
C ARG A 47 -4.29 -7.88 6.94
N ARG A 48 -3.79 -8.75 6.06
CA ARG A 48 -3.18 -10.04 6.44
C ARG A 48 -1.65 -9.96 6.53
N THR A 49 -1.08 -8.79 6.25
CA THR A 49 0.36 -8.57 6.20
C THR A 49 0.79 -7.76 7.43
N VAL A 50 1.33 -8.45 8.44
CA VAL A 50 1.60 -7.93 9.80
C VAL A 50 2.35 -6.61 9.85
N TRP A 51 3.33 -6.41 8.97
CA TRP A 51 4.18 -5.21 9.01
C TRP A 51 3.50 -3.94 8.48
N THR A 52 2.41 -4.07 7.73
CA THR A 52 1.64 -2.93 7.21
C THR A 52 0.81 -2.28 8.31
N GLU A 53 0.46 -1.00 8.15
CA GLU A 53 -0.42 -0.28 9.09
C GLU A 53 -1.73 -1.05 9.32
N GLN A 54 -2.36 -1.53 8.25
CA GLN A 54 -3.61 -2.30 8.31
C GLN A 54 -3.44 -3.66 9.01
N GLY A 55 -2.31 -4.34 8.78
CA GLY A 55 -1.98 -5.58 9.49
C GLY A 55 -1.84 -5.38 10.99
N ARG A 56 -1.15 -4.31 11.42
CA ARG A 56 -1.01 -3.97 12.85
C ARG A 56 -2.35 -3.62 13.50
N ILE A 57 -3.22 -2.90 12.80
CA ILE A 57 -4.58 -2.57 13.29
C ILE A 57 -5.43 -3.84 13.40
N TYR A 58 -5.38 -4.71 12.40
CA TYR A 58 -6.16 -5.95 12.39
C TYR A 58 -5.78 -6.86 13.55
N LEU A 59 -4.48 -7.01 13.82
CA LEU A 59 -3.98 -7.80 14.96
C LEU A 59 -4.38 -7.24 16.33
N LYS A 60 -4.55 -5.92 16.47
CA LYS A 60 -5.02 -5.29 17.72
C LYS A 60 -6.52 -5.42 17.95
N LYS A 61 -7.28 -5.73 16.90
CA LYS A 61 -8.75 -5.90 16.94
C LYS A 61 -9.18 -7.36 17.07
N ALA A 62 -8.26 -8.30 16.84
CA ALA A 62 -8.46 -9.75 17.02
C ALA A 62 -8.08 -10.15 18.45
#